data_AF-A0A4Z2JE05-F1
#
_entry.id   AF-A0A4Z2JE05-F1
#
_cell.length_a   1.000
_cell.length_b   1.000
_cell.length_c   1.000
_cell.angle_alpha   90.00
_cell.angle_beta   90.00
_cell.angle_gamma   90.00
#
_symmetry.space_group_name_H-M   'P 1'
#
loop_
_entity.id
_entity.type
_entity.pdbx_description
1 polymer ?
#
loop_
_entity_poly.entity_id
_entity_poly.type
_entity_poly.pdbx_seq_one_letter_code
_entity_poly.pdbx_strand_id
1 'polypeptide(L)'
;MPADTVFHKEQLLSELSIENWIMPMVYAGHVAWKSPAGPPEGCRAKRPRPEGPGAGEASGSETLSRRTDALQPPEGAAAGSADGEDEGSSRHVGRVVSALVSETEPYVLDIDLDFFSCKNPFKELYTQEEYDILKELYNFRGPAPEAAEEELDECVDRRVHQLEDLESAFADLLEDDGDETVTRWTSNPGMAPLAQLVSSLKARSRSPDYEMVHQAGLTCDSVELPHHISTDEEIHRLVTAVQLVLEATPPPTLVTVSRSSLDEYCPVEQVDCVQSQVLAVLETLYGPLDVHKDYEDRIQTQDQQPEAS
;
A
#
# COMPACT_ATOMS: atom_id res chain seq x y z
N MET A 1 1.70 -2.13 -17.44
CA MET A 1 1.22 -1.20 -18.50
C MET A 1 2.38 -0.51 -19.22
N PRO A 2 2.34 -0.31 -20.55
CA PRO A 2 3.22 0.65 -21.21
C PRO A 2 3.06 2.06 -20.61
N ALA A 3 4.15 2.81 -20.44
CA ALA A 3 4.12 4.10 -19.74
C ALA A 3 3.22 5.15 -20.42
N ASP A 4 3.06 5.11 -21.74
CA ASP A 4 2.22 6.07 -22.47
C ASP A 4 0.72 5.78 -22.33
N THR A 5 0.33 4.61 -21.79
CA THR A 5 -1.07 4.28 -21.46
C THR A 5 -1.68 5.32 -20.52
N VAL A 6 -0.88 6.07 -19.75
CA VAL A 6 -1.36 7.14 -18.85
C VAL A 6 -2.17 8.24 -19.55
N PHE A 7 -1.97 8.44 -20.86
CA PHE A 7 -2.70 9.46 -21.63
C PHE A 7 -4.03 8.94 -22.23
N HIS A 8 -4.35 7.66 -21.99
CA HIS A 8 -5.55 7.00 -22.48
C HIS A 8 -6.47 6.62 -21.32
N LYS A 9 -7.35 7.55 -20.93
CA LYS A 9 -8.21 7.46 -19.73
C LYS A 9 -8.82 6.08 -19.48
N GLU A 10 -9.59 5.54 -20.44
CA GLU A 10 -10.32 4.29 -20.23
C GLU A 10 -9.39 3.07 -20.07
N GLN A 11 -8.27 3.06 -20.82
CA GLN A 11 -7.29 1.99 -20.73
C GLN A 11 -6.48 2.10 -19.43
N LEU A 12 -6.11 3.32 -19.03
CA LEU A 12 -5.48 3.60 -17.75
C LEU A 12 -6.36 3.12 -16.60
N LEU A 13 -7.64 3.49 -16.59
CA LEU A 13 -8.58 3.09 -15.53
C LEU A 13 -8.75 1.56 -15.43
N SER A 14 -8.65 0.82 -16.54
CA SER A 14 -8.70 -0.64 -16.52
C SER A 14 -7.42 -1.31 -16.03
N GLU A 15 -6.28 -0.60 -16.07
CA GLU A 15 -4.97 -1.11 -15.70
C GLU A 15 -4.49 -0.56 -14.34
N LEU A 16 -5.24 0.38 -13.75
CA LEU A 16 -4.95 0.99 -12.45
C LEU A 16 -5.46 0.10 -11.31
N SER A 17 -4.62 -0.02 -10.28
CA SER A 17 -5.02 -0.52 -8.98
C SER A 17 -4.81 0.55 -7.91
N ILE A 18 -5.41 0.34 -6.74
CA ILE A 18 -5.45 1.28 -5.62
C ILE A 18 -4.07 1.65 -5.07
N GLU A 19 -3.06 0.82 -5.30
CA GLU A 19 -1.68 1.07 -4.87
C GLU A 19 -0.85 1.82 -5.93
N ASN A 20 -1.35 1.91 -7.16
CA ASN A 20 -0.57 2.36 -8.31
C ASN A 20 -1.14 3.58 -9.03
N TRP A 21 -2.21 4.21 -8.52
CA TRP A 21 -2.88 5.36 -9.16
C TRP A 21 -2.02 6.63 -9.19
N ILE A 22 -1.13 6.81 -8.21
CA ILE A 22 -0.28 8.02 -8.10
C ILE A 22 0.81 8.01 -9.19
N MET A 23 1.38 6.85 -9.51
CA MET A 23 2.55 6.74 -10.39
C MET A 23 2.27 7.23 -11.82
N PRO A 24 1.14 6.91 -12.46
CA PRO A 24 0.71 7.51 -13.72
C PRO A 24 0.62 9.03 -13.71
N MET A 25 0.10 9.63 -12.63
CA MET A 25 0.01 11.09 -12.50
C MET A 25 1.38 11.73 -12.37
N VAL A 26 2.30 11.08 -11.66
CA VAL A 26 3.70 11.50 -11.55
C VAL A 26 4.39 11.43 -12.91
N TYR A 27 4.23 10.33 -13.65
CA TYR A 27 4.81 10.17 -14.98
C TYR A 27 4.26 11.19 -15.99
N ALA A 28 2.96 11.48 -15.94
CA ALA A 28 2.32 12.52 -16.76
C ALA A 28 2.69 13.96 -16.35
N GLY A 29 3.44 14.14 -15.26
CA GLY A 29 3.86 15.44 -14.75
C GLY A 29 2.76 16.24 -14.05
N HIS A 30 1.67 15.57 -13.64
CA HIS A 30 0.58 16.18 -12.89
C HIS A 30 0.90 16.29 -11.40
N VAL A 31 1.73 15.38 -10.87
CA VAL A 31 2.15 15.35 -9.46
C VAL A 31 3.68 15.27 -9.40
N ALA A 32 4.30 16.03 -8.49
CA ALA A 32 5.72 15.89 -8.19
C ALA A 32 5.90 14.94 -7.01
N TRP A 33 6.62 13.84 -7.20
CA TRP A 33 6.96 12.91 -6.12
C TRP A 33 8.25 13.37 -5.41
N LYS A 34 8.18 13.60 -4.10
CA LYS A 34 9.33 13.85 -3.25
C LYS A 34 9.52 12.67 -2.29
N SER A 35 10.50 11.82 -2.58
CA SER A 35 10.96 10.79 -1.64
C SER A 35 12.00 11.37 -0.67
N PRO A 36 11.97 11.00 0.62
CA PRO A 36 13.06 11.28 1.56
C PRO A 36 14.42 10.72 1.11
N ALA A 37 14.40 9.69 0.25
CA ALA A 37 15.60 9.01 -0.27
C ALA A 37 16.19 9.66 -1.55
N GLY A 38 15.65 10.79 -2.00
CA GLY A 38 15.99 11.36 -3.31
C GLY A 38 15.35 10.58 -4.47
N PRO A 39 15.30 11.15 -5.69
CA PRO A 39 14.76 10.44 -6.84
C PRO A 39 15.69 9.27 -7.22
N PRO A 40 15.15 8.09 -7.58
CA PRO A 40 15.95 7.06 -8.25
C PRO A 40 16.58 7.67 -9.51
N GLU A 41 17.87 7.39 -9.73
CA GLU A 41 18.58 7.87 -10.90
C GLU A 41 17.84 7.43 -12.18
N GLY A 42 17.25 8.38 -12.90
CA GLY A 42 16.56 8.11 -14.17
C GLY A 42 15.33 8.97 -14.44
N CYS A 43 14.62 9.46 -13.42
CA CYS A 43 13.42 10.29 -13.62
C CYS A 43 13.73 11.78 -13.82
N ARG A 44 14.44 12.11 -14.90
CA ARG A 44 14.38 13.45 -15.51
C ARG A 44 13.62 13.35 -16.83
N ALA A 45 12.30 13.21 -16.76
CA ALA A 45 11.43 13.34 -17.92
C ALA A 45 10.58 14.63 -17.81
N LYS A 46 11.23 15.80 -17.92
CA LYS A 46 10.51 16.97 -18.47
C LYS A 46 10.49 16.80 -19.99
N ARG A 47 9.53 16.05 -20.53
CA ARG A 47 9.21 16.14 -21.96
C ARG A 47 8.21 17.28 -22.16
N PRO A 48 8.52 18.31 -22.95
CA PRO A 48 7.51 19.29 -23.34
C PRO A 48 6.48 18.62 -24.26
N ARG A 49 5.24 19.10 -24.15
CA ARG A 49 4.13 18.84 -25.08
C ARG A 49 4.61 19.01 -26.54
N PRO A 50 4.24 18.13 -27.49
CA PRO A 50 4.61 18.34 -28.88
C PRO A 50 3.73 19.46 -29.48
N GLU A 51 4.26 20.69 -29.50
CA GLU A 51 3.72 21.76 -30.35
C GLU A 51 4.35 21.66 -31.75
N GLY A 52 3.52 21.88 -32.77
CA GLY A 52 3.84 21.66 -34.19
C GLY A 52 4.98 22.52 -34.75
N PRO A 53 5.41 22.26 -36.00
CA PRO A 53 6.66 22.80 -36.52
C PRO A 53 6.52 24.28 -36.88
N GLY A 54 7.19 25.14 -36.11
CA GLY A 54 7.38 26.56 -36.39
C GLY A 54 8.78 26.99 -35.97
N ALA A 55 9.59 27.43 -36.93
CA ALA A 55 11.01 27.71 -36.84
C ALA A 55 11.40 28.85 -35.88
N GLY A 56 12.63 28.79 -35.35
CA GLY A 56 13.30 29.95 -34.76
C GLY A 56 14.48 29.57 -33.85
N GLU A 57 15.69 29.64 -34.39
CA GLU A 57 16.96 29.54 -33.66
C GLU A 57 17.10 30.65 -32.60
N ALA A 58 17.67 30.31 -31.44
CA ALA A 58 18.50 31.25 -30.67
C ALA A 58 19.46 30.54 -29.72
N SER A 59 20.73 30.91 -29.90
CA SER A 59 21.95 30.57 -29.16
C SER A 59 21.91 30.93 -27.67
N GLY A 60 22.61 30.15 -26.84
CA GLY A 60 22.89 30.50 -25.44
C GLY A 60 23.73 29.45 -24.71
N SER A 61 25.04 29.56 -24.83
CA SER A 61 26.05 28.83 -24.06
C SER A 61 26.04 29.29 -22.60
N GLU A 62 26.04 28.39 -21.61
CA GLU A 62 26.70 28.66 -20.33
C GLU A 62 26.98 27.39 -19.50
N THR A 63 28.26 27.28 -19.14
CA THR A 63 28.92 26.25 -18.34
C THR A 63 28.85 26.66 -16.87
N LEU A 64 28.41 25.79 -15.96
CA LEU A 64 28.62 25.94 -14.50
C LEU A 64 28.66 24.54 -13.88
N SER A 65 29.86 24.00 -13.65
CA SER A 65 30.66 24.14 -12.43
C SER A 65 30.19 23.24 -11.29
N ARG A 66 30.85 22.09 -11.22
CA ARG A 66 30.85 21.08 -10.17
C ARG A 66 31.31 21.72 -8.84
N ARG A 67 30.42 21.80 -7.86
CA ARG A 67 30.78 21.95 -6.45
C ARG A 67 30.25 20.76 -5.67
N THR A 68 31.19 19.93 -5.24
CA THR A 68 31.04 18.96 -4.17
C THR A 68 31.13 19.70 -2.85
N ASP A 69 30.07 19.68 -2.04
CA ASP A 69 30.17 19.98 -0.61
C ASP A 69 29.61 18.79 0.16
N ALA A 70 30.53 18.00 0.70
CA ALA A 70 30.26 17.01 1.72
C ALA A 70 30.11 17.76 3.05
N LEU A 71 28.93 17.70 3.66
CA LEU A 71 28.71 18.21 5.01
C LEU A 71 28.94 17.07 6.00
N GLN A 72 30.11 17.07 6.65
CA GLN A 72 30.31 16.42 7.94
C GLN A 72 29.76 17.34 9.05
N PRO A 73 29.19 16.79 10.15
CA PRO A 73 28.74 17.58 11.29
C PRO A 73 29.92 17.98 12.19
N PRO A 74 29.93 19.19 12.78
CA PRO A 74 30.93 19.55 13.78
C PRO A 74 30.51 19.08 15.18
N GLU A 75 31.41 18.35 15.84
CA GLU A 75 31.32 18.03 17.26
C GLU A 75 31.61 19.27 18.14
N GLY A 76 30.78 19.45 19.18
CA GLY A 76 31.25 19.89 20.50
C GLY A 76 31.12 21.37 20.85
N ALA A 77 29.99 21.76 21.43
CA ALA A 77 29.95 22.76 22.51
C ALA A 77 28.72 22.54 23.40
N ALA A 78 28.95 22.06 24.62
CA ALA A 78 27.91 21.83 25.62
C ALA A 78 27.49 23.14 26.30
N ALA A 79 26.18 23.41 26.31
CA ALA A 79 25.46 24.17 27.34
C ALA A 79 23.97 23.80 27.22
N GLY A 80 23.43 23.19 28.26
CA GLY A 80 22.22 22.38 28.17
C GLY A 80 20.88 23.13 28.08
N SER A 81 19.89 22.40 27.58
CA SER A 81 18.51 22.40 28.04
C SER A 81 17.84 21.11 27.53
N ALA A 82 16.91 20.59 28.32
CA ALA A 82 16.25 19.30 28.15
C ALA A 82 15.61 19.10 26.77
N ASP A 83 16.09 18.14 25.98
CA ASP A 83 15.43 17.64 24.77
C ASP A 83 15.35 16.11 24.83
N GLY A 84 14.65 15.59 25.85
CA GLY A 84 14.46 14.16 26.07
C GLY A 84 12.99 13.70 26.06
N GLU A 85 12.05 14.56 25.68
CA GLU A 85 10.61 14.28 25.84
C GLU A 85 9.77 14.79 24.66
N ASP A 86 9.95 14.28 23.43
CA ASP A 86 8.91 14.41 22.38
C ASP A 86 9.11 13.54 21.12
N GLU A 87 10.12 12.66 21.04
CA GLU A 87 10.25 11.77 19.87
C GLU A 87 9.03 10.83 19.78
N GLY A 88 8.27 10.94 18.69
CA GLY A 88 7.07 10.12 18.43
C GLY A 88 5.72 10.73 18.83
N SER A 89 5.69 11.93 19.42
CA SER A 89 4.43 12.64 19.69
C SER A 89 3.75 13.14 18.41
N SER A 90 2.42 13.27 18.39
CA SER A 90 1.68 13.82 17.23
C SER A 90 2.17 15.21 16.83
N ARG A 91 2.63 16.02 17.80
CA ARG A 91 3.21 17.34 17.53
C ARG A 91 4.60 17.26 16.89
N HIS A 92 5.40 16.28 17.29
CA HIS A 92 6.68 16.01 16.65
C HIS A 92 6.47 15.53 15.22
N VAL A 93 5.55 14.59 15.00
CA VAL A 93 5.17 14.11 13.66
C VAL A 93 4.65 15.27 12.80
N GLY A 94 3.76 16.11 13.33
CA GLY A 94 3.28 17.31 12.63
C GLY A 94 4.40 18.23 12.18
N ARG A 95 5.42 18.46 13.03
CA ARG A 95 6.61 19.25 12.66
C ARG A 95 7.43 18.58 11.54
N VAL A 96 7.62 17.27 11.59
CA VAL A 96 8.34 16.51 10.56
C VAL A 96 7.60 16.56 9.22
N VAL A 97 6.28 16.30 9.22
CA VAL A 97 5.45 16.35 8.01
C VAL A 97 5.40 17.77 7.43
N SER A 98 5.24 18.78 8.28
CA SER A 98 5.26 20.19 7.86
C SER A 98 6.58 20.58 7.17
N ALA A 99 7.72 20.03 7.61
CA ALA A 99 9.00 20.26 6.94
C ALA A 99 9.10 19.61 5.55
N LEU A 100 8.33 18.55 5.28
CA LEU A 100 8.28 17.87 3.98
C LEU A 100 7.29 18.55 3.01
N VAL A 101 6.24 19.16 3.54
CA VAL A 101 5.18 19.81 2.78
C VAL A 101 5.41 21.32 2.78
N SER A 102 5.98 21.86 1.70
CA SER A 102 6.21 23.31 1.62
C SER A 102 4.88 24.07 1.52
N GLU A 103 4.78 25.24 2.18
CA GLU A 103 3.60 26.12 2.08
C GLU A 103 3.25 26.54 0.64
N THR A 104 4.21 26.44 -0.29
CA THR A 104 4.08 26.90 -1.67
C THR A 104 3.75 25.81 -2.68
N GLU A 105 3.75 24.53 -2.27
CA GLU A 105 3.52 23.41 -3.18
C GLU A 105 2.19 22.70 -2.85
N PRO A 106 1.33 22.46 -3.85
CA PRO A 106 0.11 21.70 -3.64
C PRO A 106 0.45 20.24 -3.33
N TYR A 107 -0.34 19.63 -2.46
CA TYR A 107 -0.23 18.19 -2.15
C TYR A 107 -1.62 17.57 -2.00
N VAL A 108 -1.67 16.24 -2.14
CA VAL A 108 -2.84 15.41 -1.89
C VAL A 108 -2.65 14.70 -0.56
N LEU A 109 -3.66 14.74 0.29
CA LEU A 109 -3.69 13.99 1.54
C LEU A 109 -4.51 12.71 1.31
N ASP A 110 -3.87 11.56 1.44
CA ASP A 110 -4.53 10.26 1.36
C ASP A 110 -4.72 9.69 2.77
N ILE A 111 -5.95 9.27 3.09
CA ILE A 111 -6.31 8.75 4.41
C ILE A 111 -6.96 7.38 4.26
N ASP A 112 -6.25 6.34 4.69
CA ASP A 112 -6.82 5.01 4.84
C ASP A 112 -7.53 4.88 6.19
N LEU A 113 -8.80 4.47 6.19
CA LEU A 113 -9.58 4.36 7.43
C LEU A 113 -9.18 3.17 8.29
N ASP A 114 -8.53 2.17 7.70
CA ASP A 114 -7.97 1.03 8.42
C ASP A 114 -6.81 1.41 9.36
N PHE A 115 -6.20 2.60 9.21
CA PHE A 115 -5.29 3.17 10.20
C PHE A 115 -5.93 3.32 11.58
N PHE A 116 -7.23 3.67 11.63
CA PHE A 116 -7.95 3.92 12.89
C PHE A 116 -8.45 2.63 13.54
N SER A 117 -8.73 1.61 12.73
CA SER A 117 -9.13 0.28 13.18
C SER A 117 -8.88 -0.71 12.05
N CYS A 118 -8.05 -1.71 12.28
CA CYS A 118 -7.59 -2.63 11.25
C CYS A 118 -7.95 -4.07 11.58
N LYS A 119 -8.44 -4.81 10.60
CA LYS A 119 -8.78 -6.22 10.69
C LYS A 119 -8.06 -6.96 9.58
N ASN A 120 -7.26 -7.97 9.94
CA ASN A 120 -6.84 -9.00 8.98
C ASN A 120 -8.07 -9.89 8.63
N PRO A 121 -8.62 -9.83 7.41
CA PRO A 121 -9.82 -10.59 7.03
C PRO A 121 -9.57 -12.10 6.97
N PHE A 122 -8.35 -12.53 6.66
CA PHE A 122 -8.01 -13.96 6.52
C PHE A 122 -8.09 -14.73 7.84
N LYS A 123 -7.94 -14.05 8.99
CA LYS A 123 -8.09 -14.67 10.33
C LYS A 123 -9.49 -15.20 10.61
N GLU A 124 -10.51 -14.69 9.94
CA GLU A 124 -11.89 -15.15 10.11
C GLU A 124 -12.26 -16.24 9.09
N LEU A 125 -11.59 -16.25 7.93
CA LEU A 125 -11.82 -17.23 6.87
C LEU A 125 -11.24 -18.61 7.22
N TYR A 126 -10.07 -18.63 7.87
CA TYR A 126 -9.33 -19.85 8.14
C TYR A 126 -9.22 -20.14 9.63
N THR A 127 -9.14 -21.42 9.97
CA THR A 127 -8.79 -21.85 11.32
C THR A 127 -7.35 -21.50 11.66
N GLN A 128 -7.04 -21.43 12.95
CA GLN A 128 -5.66 -21.23 13.41
C GLN A 128 -4.71 -22.30 12.84
N GLU A 129 -5.16 -23.56 12.75
CA GLU A 129 -4.36 -24.67 12.20
C GLU A 129 -4.08 -24.47 10.71
N GLU A 130 -5.10 -24.13 9.90
CA GLU A 130 -4.91 -23.80 8.48
C GLU A 130 -3.97 -22.61 8.30
N TYR A 131 -4.08 -21.58 9.15
CA TYR A 131 -3.24 -20.39 9.10
C TYR A 131 -1.78 -20.69 9.50
N ASP A 132 -1.56 -21.58 10.46
CA ASP A 132 -0.22 -22.03 10.85
C ASP A 132 0.43 -22.85 9.72
N ILE A 133 -0.35 -23.66 9.00
CA ILE A 133 0.14 -24.38 7.81
C ILE A 133 0.49 -23.41 6.68
N LEU A 134 -0.35 -22.39 6.43
CA LEU A 134 -0.05 -21.34 5.45
C LEU A 134 1.24 -20.59 5.81
N LYS A 135 1.43 -20.23 7.07
CA LYS A 135 2.69 -19.66 7.55
C LYS A 135 3.87 -20.57 7.27
N GLU A 136 3.75 -21.88 7.46
CA GLU A 136 4.82 -22.82 7.15
C GLU A 136 5.14 -22.88 5.65
N LEU A 137 4.12 -22.98 4.80
CA LEU A 137 4.27 -23.08 3.33
C LEU A 137 4.89 -21.82 2.72
N TYR A 138 4.47 -20.64 3.19
CA TYR A 138 4.88 -19.35 2.63
C TYR A 138 6.06 -18.71 3.36
N ASN A 139 6.51 -19.32 4.46
CA ASN A 139 7.64 -18.83 5.26
C ASN A 139 8.83 -18.57 4.35
N PHE A 140 9.39 -17.38 4.48
CA PHE A 140 10.57 -16.95 3.77
C PHE A 140 11.55 -16.32 4.75
N ARG A 141 12.78 -16.82 4.68
CA ARG A 141 13.89 -16.22 5.41
C ARG A 141 14.62 -15.26 4.48
N GLY A 142 14.42 -13.97 4.72
CA GLY A 142 15.13 -12.91 4.02
C GLY A 142 16.65 -12.93 4.25
N PRO A 143 17.39 -12.18 3.42
CA PRO A 143 18.84 -12.06 3.54
C PRO A 143 19.22 -11.30 4.82
N ALA A 144 20.47 -11.45 5.26
CA ALA A 144 21.00 -10.64 6.36
C ALA A 144 21.11 -9.15 5.96
N PRO A 145 21.04 -8.19 6.91
CA PRO A 145 21.15 -6.77 6.60
C PRO A 145 22.43 -6.39 5.84
N GLU A 146 23.53 -7.11 6.06
CA GLU A 146 24.82 -6.91 5.39
C GLU A 146 25.12 -7.96 4.30
N ALA A 147 24.10 -8.61 3.73
CA ALA A 147 24.28 -9.64 2.70
C ALA A 147 24.99 -9.08 1.44
N ALA A 148 25.85 -9.91 0.85
CA ALA A 148 26.52 -9.59 -0.42
C ALA A 148 25.54 -9.63 -1.60
N GLU A 149 25.88 -8.98 -2.71
CA GLU A 149 25.04 -8.94 -3.93
C GLU A 149 24.68 -10.34 -4.42
N GLU A 150 25.65 -11.27 -4.44
CA GLU A 150 25.36 -12.65 -4.87
C GLU A 150 24.39 -13.37 -3.91
N GLU A 151 24.46 -13.10 -2.61
CA GLU A 151 23.52 -13.67 -1.63
C GLU A 151 22.12 -13.08 -1.78
N LEU A 152 22.01 -11.81 -2.16
CA LEU A 152 20.75 -11.15 -2.47
C LEU A 152 20.10 -11.75 -3.72
N ASP A 153 20.88 -11.93 -4.80
CA ASP A 153 20.41 -12.52 -6.05
C ASP A 153 19.90 -13.95 -5.83
N GLU A 154 20.68 -14.80 -5.16
CA GLU A 154 20.24 -16.15 -4.82
C GLU A 154 18.99 -16.14 -3.92
N CYS A 155 18.84 -15.14 -3.05
CA CYS A 155 17.67 -15.03 -2.18
C CYS A 155 16.41 -14.66 -2.95
N VAL A 156 16.52 -13.74 -3.91
CA VAL A 156 15.43 -13.37 -4.81
C VAL A 156 15.05 -14.57 -5.66
N ASP A 157 16.01 -15.25 -6.28
CA ASP A 157 15.77 -16.43 -7.10
C ASP A 157 15.03 -17.51 -6.32
N ARG A 158 15.49 -17.85 -5.11
CA ARG A 158 14.80 -18.84 -4.24
C ARG A 158 13.37 -18.42 -3.93
N ARG A 159 13.13 -17.13 -3.67
CA ARG A 159 11.78 -16.63 -3.35
C ARG A 159 10.86 -16.68 -4.56
N VAL A 160 11.35 -16.30 -5.74
CA VAL A 160 10.58 -16.38 -6.99
C VAL A 160 10.15 -17.81 -7.26
N HIS A 161 11.08 -18.77 -7.25
CA HIS A 161 10.76 -20.18 -7.48
C HIS A 161 9.76 -20.73 -6.44
N GLN A 162 9.91 -20.37 -5.16
CA GLN A 162 8.95 -20.78 -4.12
C GLN A 162 7.53 -20.28 -4.42
N LEU A 163 7.39 -19.00 -4.79
CA LEU A 163 6.09 -18.40 -5.09
C LEU A 163 5.48 -18.97 -6.38
N GLU A 164 6.29 -19.21 -7.42
CA GLU A 164 5.85 -19.86 -8.65
C GLU A 164 5.39 -21.31 -8.41
N ASP A 165 6.10 -22.07 -7.56
CA ASP A 165 5.71 -23.42 -7.16
C ASP A 165 4.38 -23.41 -6.38
N LEU A 166 4.19 -22.45 -5.47
CA LEU A 166 2.95 -22.29 -4.71
C LEU A 166 1.78 -21.88 -5.62
N GLU A 167 1.97 -20.88 -6.47
CA GLU A 167 0.97 -20.43 -7.45
C GLU A 167 0.54 -21.60 -8.36
N SER A 168 1.51 -22.34 -8.90
CA SER A 168 1.26 -23.53 -9.74
C SER A 168 0.50 -24.62 -8.97
N ALA A 169 0.86 -24.85 -7.71
CA ALA A 169 0.18 -25.85 -6.88
C ALA A 169 -1.28 -25.48 -6.63
N PHE A 170 -1.57 -24.21 -6.28
CA PHE A 170 -2.94 -23.77 -6.06
C PHE A 170 -3.75 -23.70 -7.35
N ALA A 171 -3.14 -23.36 -8.49
CA ALA A 171 -3.78 -23.44 -9.81
C ALA A 171 -4.19 -24.88 -10.17
N ASP A 172 -3.31 -25.86 -9.93
CA ASP A 172 -3.64 -27.27 -10.16
C ASP A 172 -4.74 -27.77 -9.21
N LEU A 173 -4.78 -27.29 -7.96
CA LEU A 173 -5.84 -27.65 -7.01
C LEU A 173 -7.21 -27.06 -7.38
N LEU A 174 -7.25 -25.92 -8.09
CA LEU A 174 -8.49 -25.38 -8.66
C LEU A 174 -9.06 -26.32 -9.75
N GLU A 175 -8.20 -26.98 -10.51
CA GLU A 175 -8.61 -27.95 -11.54
C GLU A 175 -8.97 -29.32 -10.94
N ASP A 176 -8.10 -29.87 -10.09
CA ASP A 176 -8.28 -31.17 -9.44
C ASP A 176 -7.54 -31.27 -8.09
N ASP A 177 -8.30 -31.26 -6.98
CA ASP A 177 -7.79 -31.43 -5.63
C ASP A 177 -7.77 -32.91 -5.13
N GLY A 178 -7.72 -33.85 -6.07
CA GLY A 178 -7.59 -35.28 -5.82
C GLY A 178 -6.24 -35.71 -5.22
N ASP A 179 -6.22 -36.92 -4.66
CA ASP A 179 -5.06 -37.48 -3.95
C ASP A 179 -3.78 -37.53 -4.83
N GLU A 180 -3.93 -37.72 -6.14
CA GLU A 180 -2.80 -37.77 -7.09
C GLU A 180 -2.12 -36.39 -7.22
N THR A 181 -2.90 -35.33 -7.43
CA THR A 181 -2.40 -33.95 -7.50
C THR A 181 -1.71 -33.54 -6.21
N VAL A 182 -2.34 -33.83 -5.06
CA VAL A 182 -1.79 -33.51 -3.73
C VAL A 182 -0.49 -34.30 -3.48
N THR A 183 -0.45 -35.59 -3.82
CA THR A 183 0.75 -36.42 -3.64
C THR A 183 1.92 -35.94 -4.51
N ARG A 184 1.63 -35.51 -5.74
CA ARG A 184 2.63 -34.96 -6.66
C ARG A 184 3.29 -33.71 -6.06
N TRP A 185 2.50 -32.75 -5.59
CA TRP A 185 3.03 -31.49 -5.03
C TRP A 185 3.74 -31.70 -3.68
N THR A 186 3.21 -32.54 -2.80
CA THR A 186 3.82 -32.82 -1.49
C THR A 186 5.15 -33.58 -1.56
N SER A 187 5.49 -34.14 -2.73
CA SER A 187 6.80 -34.72 -2.99
C SER A 187 7.90 -33.66 -3.19
N ASN A 188 7.53 -32.39 -3.43
CA ASN A 188 8.47 -31.29 -3.58
C ASN A 188 8.99 -30.82 -2.21
N PRO A 189 10.28 -30.42 -2.10
CA PRO A 189 10.82 -29.88 -0.85
C PRO A 189 10.00 -28.69 -0.34
N GLY A 190 9.63 -28.71 0.94
CA GLY A 190 8.84 -27.64 1.58
C GLY A 190 7.32 -27.72 1.38
N MET A 191 6.83 -28.57 0.46
CA MET A 191 5.39 -28.66 0.13
C MET A 191 4.65 -29.77 0.89
N ALA A 192 5.32 -30.49 1.79
CA ALA A 192 4.71 -31.54 2.59
C ALA A 192 3.46 -31.09 3.40
N PRO A 193 3.40 -29.86 3.98
CA PRO A 193 2.22 -29.40 4.71
C PRO A 193 0.96 -29.22 3.84
N LEU A 194 1.10 -29.13 2.51
CA LEU A 194 -0.03 -28.92 1.59
C LEU A 194 -1.10 -30.00 1.71
N ALA A 195 -0.71 -31.27 1.94
CA ALA A 195 -1.66 -32.36 2.15
C ALA A 195 -2.56 -32.13 3.36
N GLN A 196 -1.99 -31.64 4.46
CA GLN A 196 -2.74 -31.36 5.69
C GLN A 196 -3.69 -30.18 5.47
N LEU A 197 -3.23 -29.13 4.78
CA LEU A 197 -4.04 -27.98 4.43
C LEU A 197 -5.26 -28.38 3.58
N VAL A 198 -5.03 -29.09 2.46
CA VAL A 198 -6.09 -29.54 1.56
C VAL A 198 -7.08 -30.44 2.29
N SER A 199 -6.61 -31.37 3.12
CA SER A 199 -7.47 -32.22 3.94
C SER A 199 -8.34 -31.42 4.91
N SER A 200 -7.78 -30.42 5.58
CA SER A 200 -8.50 -29.57 6.54
C SER A 200 -9.57 -28.73 5.84
N LEU A 201 -9.21 -28.09 4.73
CA LEU A 201 -10.11 -27.28 3.91
C LEU A 201 -11.29 -28.11 3.38
N LYS A 202 -11.01 -29.30 2.84
CA LYS A 202 -12.03 -30.23 2.31
C LYS A 202 -12.99 -30.77 3.37
N ALA A 203 -12.56 -30.81 4.63
CA ALA A 203 -13.43 -31.20 5.74
C ALA A 203 -14.49 -30.13 6.07
N ARG A 204 -14.19 -28.85 5.79
CA ARG A 204 -15.08 -27.70 6.04
C ARG A 204 -15.89 -27.29 4.80
N SER A 205 -15.31 -27.42 3.61
CA SER A 205 -15.94 -27.08 2.33
C SER A 205 -15.73 -28.17 1.28
N ARG A 206 -16.77 -28.49 0.52
CA ARG A 206 -16.65 -29.47 -0.60
C ARG A 206 -15.82 -28.94 -1.76
N SER A 207 -15.73 -27.63 -1.90
CA SER A 207 -14.99 -26.93 -2.94
C SER A 207 -14.30 -25.74 -2.27
N PRO A 208 -13.11 -25.94 -1.68
CA PRO A 208 -12.33 -24.85 -1.13
C PRO A 208 -12.04 -23.79 -2.19
N ASP A 209 -12.04 -22.52 -1.78
CA ASP A 209 -11.60 -21.42 -2.64
C ASP A 209 -10.08 -21.35 -2.61
N TYR A 210 -9.42 -22.16 -3.45
CA TYR A 210 -7.97 -22.27 -3.49
C TYR A 210 -7.28 -20.98 -3.95
N GLU A 211 -7.97 -20.14 -4.72
CA GLU A 211 -7.51 -18.80 -5.07
C GLU A 211 -7.39 -17.95 -3.80
N MET A 212 -8.45 -17.88 -3.00
CA MET A 212 -8.44 -17.15 -1.73
C MET A 212 -7.42 -17.73 -0.73
N VAL A 213 -7.24 -19.06 -0.71
CA VAL A 213 -6.21 -19.71 0.15
C VAL A 213 -4.80 -19.28 -0.27
N HIS A 214 -4.54 -19.21 -1.58
CA HIS A 214 -3.27 -18.71 -2.10
C HIS A 214 -3.05 -17.24 -1.71
N GLN A 215 -4.06 -16.39 -1.91
CA GLN A 215 -4.01 -14.98 -1.50
C GLN A 215 -3.74 -14.82 0.00
N ALA A 216 -4.39 -15.62 0.85
CA ALA A 216 -4.13 -15.61 2.28
C ALA A 216 -2.68 -16.01 2.61
N GLY A 217 -2.16 -17.04 1.94
CA GLY A 217 -0.79 -17.50 2.11
C GLY A 217 0.26 -16.44 1.76
N LEU A 218 0.04 -15.66 0.70
CA LEU A 218 0.93 -14.54 0.31
C LEU A 218 1.11 -13.49 1.41
N THR A 219 0.20 -13.47 2.39
CA THR A 219 0.21 -12.54 3.52
C THR A 219 0.82 -13.12 4.81
N CYS A 220 1.32 -14.35 4.76
CA CYS A 220 1.80 -15.12 5.91
C CYS A 220 3.33 -15.25 5.98
N ASP A 221 4.09 -14.39 5.30
CA ASP A 221 5.51 -14.60 5.04
C ASP A 221 6.43 -14.44 6.28
N SER A 222 6.72 -13.21 6.69
CA SER A 222 7.65 -12.84 7.75
C SER A 222 6.99 -11.92 8.78
N VAL A 223 6.04 -11.11 8.33
CA VAL A 223 5.18 -10.29 9.18
C VAL A 223 3.76 -10.51 8.73
N GLU A 224 2.95 -11.06 9.62
CA GLU A 224 1.52 -11.21 9.39
C GLU A 224 0.84 -9.84 9.20
N LEU A 225 -0.23 -9.79 8.41
CA LEU A 225 -1.01 -8.56 8.24
C LEU A 225 -1.44 -7.97 9.60
N PRO A 226 -1.44 -6.64 9.73
CA PRO A 226 -1.94 -5.96 10.91
C PRO A 226 -3.35 -6.43 11.29
N HIS A 227 -3.58 -6.58 12.59
CA HIS A 227 -4.90 -6.91 13.13
C HIS A 227 -5.04 -6.26 14.52
N HIS A 228 -5.77 -5.15 14.56
CA HIS A 228 -6.12 -4.43 15.78
C HIS A 228 -7.44 -3.70 15.56
N ILE A 229 -8.54 -4.33 16.00
CA ILE A 229 -9.87 -3.69 16.01
C ILE A 229 -9.90 -2.74 17.20
N SER A 230 -9.84 -1.45 16.92
CA SER A 230 -9.75 -0.40 17.94
C SER A 230 -11.08 -0.20 18.68
N THR A 231 -11.02 0.18 19.95
CA THR A 231 -12.20 0.66 20.68
C THR A 231 -12.62 2.06 20.21
N ASP A 232 -13.85 2.48 20.52
CA ASP A 232 -14.32 3.84 20.22
C ASP A 232 -13.42 4.92 20.83
N GLU A 233 -12.90 4.70 22.05
CA GLU A 233 -11.96 5.63 22.67
C GLU A 233 -10.58 5.63 22.00
N GLU A 234 -10.13 4.49 21.48
CA GLU A 234 -8.89 4.39 20.69
C GLU A 234 -9.02 5.14 19.36
N ILE A 235 -10.11 4.90 18.63
CA ILE A 235 -10.45 5.62 17.40
C ILE A 235 -10.45 7.13 17.66
N HIS A 236 -11.14 7.58 18.71
CA HIS A 236 -11.20 9.00 19.05
C HIS A 236 -9.81 9.60 19.34
N ARG A 237 -8.94 8.87 20.05
CA ARG A 237 -7.56 9.31 20.30
C ARG A 237 -6.73 9.39 19.03
N LEU A 238 -6.85 8.40 18.13
CA LEU A 238 -6.16 8.38 16.85
C LEU A 238 -6.63 9.51 15.93
N VAL A 239 -7.94 9.75 15.83
CA VAL A 239 -8.51 10.88 15.08
C VAL A 239 -8.00 12.22 15.64
N THR A 240 -7.96 12.37 16.97
CA THR A 240 -7.40 13.57 17.62
C THR A 240 -5.91 13.74 17.32
N ALA A 241 -5.15 12.64 17.32
CA ALA A 241 -3.72 12.67 16.96
C ALA A 241 -3.51 13.12 15.51
N VAL A 242 -4.32 12.61 14.56
CA VAL A 242 -4.29 13.04 13.16
C VAL A 242 -4.64 14.52 13.04
N GLN A 243 -5.67 14.99 13.75
CA GLN A 243 -6.01 16.42 13.79
C GLN A 243 -4.79 17.28 14.19
N LEU A 244 -4.10 16.92 15.28
CA LEU A 244 -2.92 17.66 15.74
C LEU A 244 -1.77 17.67 14.72
N VAL A 245 -1.60 16.59 13.96
CA VAL A 245 -0.62 16.53 12.86
C VAL A 245 -1.04 17.48 11.74
N LEU A 246 -2.30 17.44 11.32
CA LEU A 246 -2.83 18.25 10.22
C LEU A 246 -2.92 19.74 10.55
N GLU A 247 -3.10 20.11 11.81
CA GLU A 247 -3.02 21.51 12.30
C GLU A 247 -1.65 22.12 12.06
N ALA A 248 -0.59 21.31 12.00
CA ALA A 248 0.77 21.75 11.77
C ALA A 248 1.15 21.83 10.27
N THR A 249 0.27 21.39 9.37
CA THR A 249 0.51 21.34 7.92
C THR A 249 -0.32 22.40 7.17
N PRO A 250 0.17 22.92 6.03
CA PRO A 250 -0.66 23.76 5.17
C PRO A 250 -1.88 22.98 4.67
N PRO A 251 -2.99 23.63 4.25
CA PRO A 251 -4.15 22.92 3.74
C PRO A 251 -3.84 22.08 2.48
N PRO A 252 -4.31 20.82 2.39
CA PRO A 252 -4.16 20.01 1.19
C PRO A 252 -5.01 20.58 0.04
N THR A 253 -4.61 20.25 -1.20
CA THR A 253 -5.38 20.62 -2.40
C THR A 253 -6.56 19.65 -2.63
N LEU A 254 -6.37 18.40 -2.29
CA LEU A 254 -7.36 17.33 -2.38
C LEU A 254 -7.14 16.37 -1.22
N VAL A 255 -8.24 15.84 -0.67
CA VAL A 255 -8.21 14.75 0.29
C VAL A 255 -8.87 13.53 -0.34
N THR A 256 -8.15 12.41 -0.37
CA THR A 256 -8.69 11.09 -0.72
C THR A 256 -8.87 10.30 0.56
N VAL A 257 -9.96 9.54 0.65
CA VAL A 257 -10.26 8.70 1.82
C VAL A 257 -10.58 7.29 1.33
N SER A 258 -9.71 6.33 1.65
CA SER A 258 -9.97 4.92 1.40
C SER A 258 -10.74 4.33 2.58
N ARG A 259 -11.92 3.76 2.30
CA ARG A 259 -12.74 3.14 3.34
C ARG A 259 -12.24 1.77 3.77
N SER A 260 -11.48 1.07 2.91
CA SER A 260 -11.03 -0.33 3.10
C SER A 260 -12.13 -1.28 3.63
N SER A 261 -13.39 -1.05 3.24
CA SER A 261 -14.55 -1.80 3.77
C SER A 261 -15.02 -2.91 2.84
N LEU A 262 -14.65 -2.88 1.55
CA LEU A 262 -15.03 -3.90 0.58
C LEU A 262 -14.14 -5.15 0.68
N ASP A 263 -12.89 -4.94 1.03
CA ASP A 263 -11.86 -5.94 1.33
C ASP A 263 -11.75 -6.23 2.84
N GLU A 264 -12.62 -5.63 3.64
CA GLU A 264 -12.79 -5.88 5.09
C GLU A 264 -11.57 -5.56 5.98
N TYR A 265 -10.60 -4.79 5.48
CA TYR A 265 -9.47 -4.33 6.29
C TYR A 265 -9.87 -3.29 7.34
N CYS A 266 -10.83 -2.42 7.05
CA CYS A 266 -11.50 -1.59 8.04
C CYS A 266 -12.81 -2.30 8.45
N PRO A 267 -13.04 -2.57 9.76
CA PRO A 267 -14.26 -3.24 10.22
C PRO A 267 -15.53 -2.55 9.72
N VAL A 268 -16.40 -3.31 9.04
CA VAL A 268 -17.62 -2.80 8.40
C VAL A 268 -18.60 -2.19 9.40
N GLU A 269 -18.55 -2.62 10.66
CA GLU A 269 -19.35 -2.06 11.75
C GLU A 269 -18.82 -0.70 12.26
N GLN A 270 -17.54 -0.38 12.00
CA GLN A 270 -16.88 0.82 12.50
C GLN A 270 -16.62 1.88 11.41
N VAL A 271 -16.50 1.47 10.14
CA VAL A 271 -16.06 2.33 9.03
C VAL A 271 -16.89 3.62 8.90
N ASP A 272 -18.22 3.57 9.05
CA ASP A 272 -19.06 4.76 8.93
C ASP A 272 -18.85 5.74 10.09
N CYS A 273 -18.62 5.23 11.30
CA CYS A 273 -18.31 6.03 12.47
C CYS A 273 -16.94 6.69 12.32
N VAL A 274 -15.92 5.93 11.92
CA VAL A 274 -14.55 6.42 11.66
C VAL A 274 -14.58 7.51 10.58
N GLN A 275 -15.23 7.24 9.43
CA GLN A 275 -15.35 8.20 8.34
C GLN A 275 -16.00 9.51 8.81
N SER A 276 -17.08 9.41 9.58
CA SER A 276 -17.80 10.60 10.09
C SER A 276 -16.91 11.45 11.01
N GLN A 277 -16.11 10.81 11.87
CA GLN A 277 -15.16 11.52 12.75
C GLN A 277 -14.03 12.19 11.96
N VAL A 278 -13.47 11.50 10.96
CA VAL A 278 -12.43 12.06 10.09
C VAL A 278 -12.97 13.26 9.30
N LEU A 279 -14.15 13.14 8.69
CA LEU A 279 -14.79 14.25 7.96
C LEU A 279 -15.06 15.45 8.89
N ALA A 280 -15.49 15.22 10.13
CA ALA A 280 -15.71 16.30 11.10
C ALA A 280 -14.40 17.03 11.46
N VAL A 281 -13.28 16.30 11.60
CA VAL A 281 -11.95 16.91 11.79
C VAL A 281 -11.56 17.74 10.57
N LEU A 282 -11.69 17.18 9.37
CA LEU A 282 -11.35 17.89 8.13
C LEU A 282 -12.19 19.16 7.94
N GLU A 283 -13.49 19.11 8.23
CA GLU A 283 -14.38 20.28 8.16
C GLU A 283 -14.03 21.32 9.22
N THR A 284 -13.62 20.89 10.42
CA THR A 284 -13.15 21.78 11.49
C THR A 284 -11.86 22.51 11.09
N LEU A 285 -10.92 21.82 10.43
CA LEU A 285 -9.62 22.38 10.04
C LEU A 285 -9.70 23.26 8.78
N TYR A 286 -10.49 22.85 7.80
CA TYR A 286 -10.46 23.42 6.46
C TYR A 286 -11.76 24.13 6.04
N GLY A 287 -12.80 24.07 6.87
CA GLY A 287 -14.11 24.64 6.58
C GLY A 287 -15.02 23.69 5.79
N PRO A 288 -16.12 24.19 5.21
CA PRO A 288 -17.11 23.37 4.51
C PRO A 288 -16.48 22.51 3.40
N LEU A 289 -16.78 21.22 3.41
CA LEU A 289 -16.21 20.24 2.47
C LEU A 289 -17.15 19.97 1.29
N ASP A 290 -16.59 19.85 0.09
CA ASP A 290 -17.27 19.27 -1.07
C ASP A 290 -16.96 17.77 -1.14
N VAL A 291 -17.86 16.94 -0.59
CA VAL A 291 -17.62 15.51 -0.38
C VAL A 291 -18.27 14.70 -1.49
N HIS A 292 -17.46 13.93 -2.22
CA HIS A 292 -17.91 12.98 -3.25
C HIS A 292 -17.73 11.56 -2.74
N LYS A 293 -18.79 10.75 -2.78
CA LYS A 293 -18.80 9.39 -2.23
C LYS A 293 -19.03 8.37 -3.35
N ASP A 294 -17.99 8.09 -4.11
CA ASP A 294 -18.05 7.24 -5.31
C ASP A 294 -18.59 5.82 -5.04
N TYR A 295 -18.52 5.34 -3.79
CA TYR A 295 -19.06 4.05 -3.39
C TYR A 295 -20.61 4.01 -3.34
N GLU A 296 -21.29 5.16 -3.19
CA GLU A 296 -22.76 5.22 -3.19
C GLU A 296 -23.34 5.01 -4.60
N ASP A 297 -22.65 5.47 -5.64
CA ASP A 297 -23.07 5.33 -7.04
C ASP A 297 -22.97 3.88 -7.54
N ARG A 298 -22.03 3.10 -7.01
CA ARG A 298 -21.84 1.67 -7.38
C ARG A 298 -22.97 0.77 -6.88
N ILE A 299 -23.61 1.11 -5.76
CA ILE A 299 -24.73 0.34 -5.19
C ILE A 299 -25.98 0.45 -6.10
N GLN A 300 -26.23 1.60 -6.72
CA GLN A 300 -27.40 1.80 -7.58
C GLN A 300 -27.35 0.95 -8.87
N THR A 301 -26.16 0.57 -9.33
CA THR A 301 -26.00 -0.26 -10.54
C THR A 301 -26.19 -1.76 -10.32
N GLN A 302 -26.12 -2.28 -9.09
CA GLN A 302 -26.33 -3.71 -8.83
C GLN A 302 -27.82 -4.09 -8.65
N ASP A 303 -28.68 -3.15 -8.24
CA ASP A 303 -30.13 -3.38 -8.07
C ASP A 303 -30.95 -3.38 -9.38
N GLN A 304 -30.29 -3.27 -10.55
CA GLN A 304 -30.95 -3.24 -11.87
C GLN A 304 -30.67 -4.47 -12.76
N GLN A 305 -30.30 -5.62 -12.20
CA GLN A 305 -30.38 -6.87 -12.97
C GLN A 305 -31.83 -7.39 -12.98
N PRO A 306 -32.48 -7.50 -14.16
CA PRO A 306 -33.83 -8.08 -14.24
C PRO A 306 -33.76 -9.58 -13.93
N GLU A 307 -34.63 -10.04 -13.03
CA GLU A 307 -34.90 -11.46 -12.82
C GLU A 307 -35.19 -12.14 -14.17
N ALA A 308 -34.25 -12.97 -14.62
CA ALA A 308 -34.47 -13.82 -15.78
C ALA A 308 -35.39 -14.97 -15.36
N SER A 309 -36.62 -14.93 -15.87
CA SER A 309 -37.57 -16.06 -15.91
C SER A 309 -37.11 -17.18 -16.84
#